data_AF-A0A6J0AKU6-F1
#
_entry.id   AF-A0A6J0AKU6-F1
#
_cell.length_a   1.000
_cell.length_b   1.000
_cell.length_c   1.000
_cell.angle_alpha   90.00
_cell.angle_beta   90.00
_cell.angle_gamma   90.00
#
_symmetry.space_group_name_H-M   'P 1'
#
loop_
_entity.id
_entity.type
_entity.pdbx_description
1 polymer ?
#
loop_
_entity_poly.entity_id
_entity_poly.type
_entity_poly.pdbx_seq_one_letter_code
_entity_poly.pdbx_strand_id
1 'polypeptide(L)' 'MSRRGRLYGSRVYTVHCRFQERIEENGYNTYASVRWRHRGRPMFLALDGRGAPRRGGRTQRHQLSTHFLPVLVS' A
#
# COMPACT_ATOMS: atom_id res chain seq x y z
N MET A 1 7.00 -3.91 0.02
CA MET A 1 6.22 -4.73 -0.93
C MET A 1 7.12 -5.37 -1.97
N SER A 2 6.98 -6.67 -2.21
CA SER A 2 7.74 -7.38 -3.26
C SER A 2 7.17 -7.14 -4.67
N ARG A 3 7.92 -7.54 -5.71
CA ARG A 3 7.46 -7.50 -7.11
C ARG A 3 6.13 -8.21 -7.37
N ARG A 4 5.83 -9.27 -6.60
CA ARG A 4 4.57 -10.02 -6.67
C ARG A 4 3.42 -9.39 -5.86
N GLY A 5 3.64 -8.21 -5.29
CA GLY A 5 2.65 -7.48 -4.50
C GLY A 5 2.47 -8.00 -3.06
N ARG A 6 3.40 -8.81 -2.52
CA ARG A 6 3.31 -9.28 -1.13
C ARG A 6 3.89 -8.22 -0.17
N LEU A 7 3.16 -7.89 0.88
CA LEU A 7 3.66 -7.08 2.01
C LEU A 7 4.50 -7.97 2.94
N TYR A 8 5.59 -7.42 3.44
CA TYR A 8 6.50 -8.09 4.37
C TYR A 8 7.42 -7.04 5.01
N GLY A 9 7.92 -7.31 6.21
CA GLY A 9 8.93 -6.49 6.87
C GLY A 9 10.33 -6.82 6.36
N SER A 10 11.18 -5.80 6.18
CA SER A 10 12.57 -5.99 5.76
C SER A 10 13.52 -5.42 6.80
N ARG A 11 14.58 -6.18 7.15
CA ARG A 11 15.64 -5.72 8.06
C ARG A 11 16.54 -4.66 7.43
N VAL A 12 16.65 -4.65 6.10
CA VAL A 12 17.48 -3.71 5.34
C VAL A 12 16.57 -2.87 4.46
N TYR A 13 16.81 -1.55 4.43
CA TYR A 13 16.05 -0.67 3.56
C TYR A 13 16.38 -0.95 2.09
N THR A 14 15.35 -1.19 1.28
CA THR A 14 15.49 -1.51 -0.14
C THR A 14 14.44 -0.78 -0.97
N VAL A 15 14.49 -0.91 -2.30
CA VAL A 15 13.46 -0.40 -3.21
C VAL A 15 12.06 -0.99 -2.94
N HIS A 16 11.97 -2.12 -2.22
CA HIS A 16 10.69 -2.69 -1.80
C HIS A 16 10.04 -1.89 -0.66
N CYS A 17 10.79 -1.07 0.06
CA CYS A 17 10.31 -0.29 1.20
C CYS A 17 9.75 1.09 0.80
N ARG A 18 9.88 1.49 -0.48
CA ARG A 18 9.46 2.81 -0.96
C ARG A 18 8.00 2.81 -1.38
N PHE A 19 7.24 3.68 -0.75
CA PHE A 19 5.84 3.95 -1.10
C PHE A 19 5.65 5.44 -1.37
N GLN A 20 4.81 5.75 -2.37
CA GLN A 20 4.32 7.10 -2.61
C GLN A 20 3.03 7.27 -1.82
N GLU A 21 3.04 8.23 -0.91
CA GLU A 21 1.86 8.69 -0.18
C GLU A 21 1.06 9.67 -1.04
N ARG A 22 -0.27 9.58 -0.95
CA ARG A 22 -1.20 10.60 -1.44
C ARG A 22 -2.39 10.71 -0.49
N ILE A 23 -2.82 11.95 -0.25
CA ILE A 23 -4.10 12.24 0.41
C ILE A 23 -5.19 12.15 -0.66
N GLU A 24 -6.17 11.28 -0.45
CA GLU A 24 -7.33 11.16 -1.33
C GLU A 24 -8.43 12.15 -0.90
N GLU A 25 -9.41 12.37 -1.77
CA GLU A 25 -10.47 13.37 -1.57
C GLU A 25 -11.31 13.16 -0.30
N ASN A 26 -11.36 11.92 0.21
CA ASN A 26 -12.05 11.59 1.46
C ASN A 26 -11.19 11.80 2.73
N GLY A 27 -10.01 12.40 2.60
CA GLY A 27 -9.10 12.71 3.72
C GLY A 27 -8.24 11.53 4.20
N TYR A 28 -8.36 10.36 3.58
CA TYR A 28 -7.49 9.21 3.89
C TYR A 28 -6.27 9.17 2.97
N ASN A 29 -5.20 8.54 3.44
CA ASN A 29 -3.98 8.36 2.67
C ASN A 29 -3.98 7.02 1.94
N THR A 30 -3.43 7.00 0.72
CA THR A 30 -3.01 5.76 0.04
C THR A 30 -1.50 5.69 -0.06
N TYR A 31 -0.96 4.46 -0.06
CA TYR A 31 0.47 4.19 -0.18
C TYR A 31 0.73 3.24 -1.34
N ALA A 32 1.17 3.76 -2.48
CA ALA A 32 1.47 2.96 -3.67
C ALA A 32 2.94 2.57 -3.73
N SER A 33 3.27 1.33 -4.13
CA SER A 33 4.67 0.96 -4.40
C SER A 33 5.25 1.86 -5.49
N VAL A 34 6.39 2.49 -5.21
CA VAL A 34 7.07 3.34 -6.20
C VAL A 34 7.61 2.49 -7.35
N ARG A 35 8.16 1.31 -7.04
CA ARG A 35 8.86 0.47 -8.02
C ARG A 35 7.94 -0.49 -8.76
N TRP A 36 6.92 -1.03 -8.09
CA TRP A 36 6.18 -2.19 -8.62
C TRP A 36 4.76 -1.83 -9.06
N ARG A 37 4.41 -2.27 -10.26
CA ARG A 37 3.09 -2.14 -10.89
C ARG A 37 2.60 -3.52 -11.34
N HIS A 38 1.29 -3.73 -11.38
CA HIS A 38 0.69 -4.94 -11.95
C HIS A 38 -0.13 -4.58 -13.19
N ARG A 39 0.30 -5.05 -14.37
CA ARG A 39 -0.35 -4.75 -15.67
C ARG A 39 -0.51 -3.22 -15.86
N GLY A 40 0.57 -2.48 -15.60
CA GLY A 40 0.56 -1.00 -15.67
C GLY A 40 -0.21 -0.30 -14.53
N ARG A 41 -0.94 -1.00 -13.68
CA ARG A 41 -1.67 -0.37 -12.55
C ARG A 41 -0.78 -0.27 -11.31
N PRO A 42 -0.85 0.83 -10.54
CA PRO A 42 -0.16 0.91 -9.25
C PRO A 42 -0.61 -0.21 -8.32
N MET A 43 0.29 -0.66 -7.44
CA MET A 43 -0.03 -1.60 -6.37
C MET A 43 0.00 -0.86 -5.03
N PHE A 44 -1.08 -0.98 -4.26
CA PHE A 44 -1.26 -0.27 -3.00
C PHE A 44 -1.01 -1.17 -1.80
N LEU A 45 -0.49 -0.59 -0.72
CA LEU A 45 -0.58 -1.17 0.61
C LEU A 45 -2.07 -1.31 0.96
N ALA A 46 -2.47 -2.47 1.47
CA ALA A 46 -3.86 -2.72 1.80
C ALA A 46 -4.02 -3.83 2.82
N LEU A 47 -5.03 -3.67 3.67
CA LEU A 47 -5.51 -4.69 4.62
C LEU A 47 -6.94 -5.08 4.24
N ASP A 48 -7.33 -6.33 4.48
CA ASP A 48 -8.74 -6.73 4.37
C ASP A 48 -9.52 -6.43 5.66
N GLY A 49 -10.81 -6.72 5.66
CA GLY A 49 -11.69 -6.46 6.81
C GLY A 49 -11.35 -7.27 8.07
N ARG A 50 -10.41 -8.22 7.99
CA ARG A 50 -9.89 -8.97 9.14
C ARG A 50 -8.49 -8.49 9.56
N GLY A 51 -7.99 -7.42 8.96
CA GLY A 51 -6.66 -6.88 9.19
C GLY A 51 -5.54 -7.64 8.49
N ALA A 52 -5.83 -8.61 7.62
CA ALA A 52 -4.80 -9.37 6.94
C ALA A 52 -4.27 -8.62 5.70
N PRO A 53 -2.96 -8.72 5.39
CA PRO A 53 -2.37 -8.02 4.26
C PRO A 53 -2.90 -8.55 2.93
N ARG A 54 -3.37 -7.64 2.07
CA ARG A 54 -3.82 -7.96 0.71
C ARG A 54 -2.65 -7.94 -0.27
N ARG A 55 -2.76 -8.73 -1.35
CA ARG A 55 -1.78 -8.68 -2.45
C ARG A 55 -1.97 -7.41 -3.27
N GLY A 56 -0.92 -6.62 -3.40
CA GLY A 56 -0.92 -5.34 -4.13
C GLY A 56 -1.47 -5.41 -5.55
N GLY A 57 -1.26 -6.52 -6.27
CA GLY A 57 -1.83 -6.69 -7.62
C GLY A 57 -3.37 -6.71 -7.65
N ARG A 58 -4.02 -7.03 -6.54
CA ARG A 58 -5.48 -7.08 -6.39
C ARG A 58 -6.07 -5.79 -5.79
N THR A 59 -5.27 -4.75 -5.68
CA THR A 59 -5.68 -3.47 -5.08
C THR A 59 -6.04 -2.44 -6.14
N GLN A 60 -6.92 -1.51 -5.78
CA GLN A 60 -7.23 -0.32 -6.57
C GLN A 60 -7.37 0.89 -5.65
N ARG A 61 -7.05 2.09 -6.15
CA ARG A 61 -7.09 3.36 -5.41
C ARG A 61 -8.42 3.63 -4.71
N HIS A 62 -9.55 3.34 -5.36
CA HIS A 62 -10.88 3.61 -4.82
C HIS A 62 -11.34 2.58 -3.76
N GLN A 63 -10.58 1.50 -3.54
CA GLN A 63 -10.95 0.50 -2.55
C GLN A 63 -10.59 0.99 -1.15
N LEU A 64 -11.56 1.00 -0.23
CA LEU A 64 -11.36 1.38 1.17
C LEU A 64 -10.26 0.57 1.86
N SER A 65 -10.01 -0.67 1.43
CA SER A 65 -8.88 -1.47 1.92
C SER A 65 -7.50 -0.82 1.75
N THR A 66 -7.38 0.17 0.86
CA THR A 66 -6.13 0.89 0.56
C THR A 66 -6.01 2.24 1.30
N HIS A 67 -7.04 2.63 2.05
CA HIS A 67 -7.17 3.93 2.70
C HIS A 67 -6.77 3.82 4.17
N PHE A 68 -5.83 4.66 4.58
CA PHE A 68 -5.26 4.65 5.93
C PHE A 68 -5.32 6.06 6.51
N LEU A 69 -5.66 6.15 7.79
CA LEU A 69 -5.59 7.39 8.54
C LEU A 69 -4.31 7.36 9.39
N PRO A 70 -3.31 8.23 9.12
CA PRO A 70 -2.17 8.39 10.01
C PRO A 70 -2.64 8.94 11.36
N VAL A 71 -2.22 8.30 12.45
CA VAL A 71 -2.50 8.74 13.82
C VAL A 71 -1.20 9.13 14.50
N LEU A 72 -1.23 10.20 15.30
CA LEU A 72 -0.09 10.59 16.12
C LEU A 72 0.11 9.56 17.24
N VAL A 73 1.36 9.23 17.52
CA VAL A 73 1.74 8.40 18.68
C VAL A 73 2.30 9.35 19.73
N SER A 74 1.68 9.34 20.92
CA SER A 74 2.10 10.11 22.12
C SER A 74 3.08 9.33 22.96
#